data_AF-A0A0S8I9A8-F1
#
_entry.id   AF-A0A0S8I9A8-F1
#
_cell.length_a   1.000
_cell.length_b   1.000
_cell.length_c   1.000
_cell.angle_alpha   90.00
_cell.angle_beta   90.00
_cell.angle_gamma   90.00
#
_symmetry.space_group_name_H-M   'P 1'
#
loop_
_entity.id
_entity.type
_entity.pdbx_description
1 polymer ?
#
loop_
_entity_poly.entity_id
_entity_poly.type
_entity_poly.pdbx_seq_one_letter_code
_entity_poly.pdbx_strand_id
1 'polypeptide(L)'
;MKLKINSVEQDFPPGTKLIDLVNKVREAHKDNPVIKSLVERTGKDHITFVYNRRVVKPPQYESIDLKEGDEIRWILPYAGG
;
A
#
# COMPACT_ATOMS: atom_id res chain seq x y z
N MET A 1 -15.68 -8.63 2.88
CA MET A 1 -15.26 -9.00 1.52
C MET A 1 -13.86 -9.57 1.59
N LYS A 2 -13.60 -10.65 0.84
CA LYS A 2 -12.27 -11.26 0.80
C LYS A 2 -11.39 -10.53 -0.21
N LEU A 3 -10.23 -10.06 0.24
CA LEU A 3 -9.20 -9.43 -0.59
C LEU A 3 -7.92 -10.26 -0.52
N LYS A 4 -7.08 -10.18 -1.55
CA LYS A 4 -5.75 -10.80 -1.55
C LYS A 4 -4.67 -9.74 -1.33
N ILE A 5 -4.11 -9.69 -0.12
CA ILE A 5 -3.08 -8.73 0.28
C ILE A 5 -1.73 -9.42 0.32
N ASN A 6 -0.77 -9.00 -0.50
CA ASN A 6 0.55 -9.64 -0.63
C ASN A 6 0.45 -11.18 -0.77
N SER A 7 -0.47 -11.61 -1.62
CA SER A 7 -0.80 -13.01 -1.87
C SER A 7 -1.54 -13.77 -0.76
N VAL A 8 -1.87 -13.13 0.36
CA VAL A 8 -2.59 -13.72 1.49
C VAL A 8 -4.04 -13.24 1.48
N GLU A 9 -5.00 -14.16 1.62
CA GLU A 9 -6.41 -13.79 1.76
C GLU A 9 -6.70 -13.16 3.12
N GLN A 10 -7.43 -12.05 3.12
CA GLN A 10 -7.84 -11.32 4.32
C GLN A 10 -9.26 -10.78 4.18
N ASP A 11 -9.99 -10.77 5.29
CA ASP A 11 -11.32 -10.17 5.36
C ASP A 11 -11.24 -8.67 5.63
N PHE A 12 -11.96 -7.91 4.81
CA PHE A 12 -12.10 -6.45 4.93
C PHE A 12 -13.58 -6.03 4.99
N PRO A 13 -13.91 -4.92 5.67
CA PRO A 13 -15.27 -4.39 5.65
C PRO A 13 -15.65 -3.92 4.24
N PRO A 14 -16.93 -4.09 3.83
CA PRO A 14 -17.40 -3.57 2.55
C PRO A 14 -17.27 -2.04 2.52
N GLY A 15 -16.97 -1.47 1.34
CA GLY A 15 -16.74 -0.04 1.17
C GLY A 15 -15.35 0.46 1.57
N THR A 16 -14.42 -0.46 1.93
CA THR A 16 -13.01 -0.10 2.14
C THR A 16 -12.42 0.48 0.85
N LYS A 17 -11.69 1.58 0.97
CA LYS A 17 -10.94 2.18 -0.15
C LYS A 17 -9.48 1.77 -0.11
N LEU A 18 -8.80 1.90 -1.25
CA LEU A 18 -7.37 1.63 -1.32
C LEU A 18 -6.56 2.51 -0.34
N ILE A 19 -6.97 3.76 -0.13
CA ILE A 19 -6.32 4.68 0.81
C ILE A 19 -6.27 4.15 2.25
N ASP A 20 -7.29 3.41 2.69
CA ASP A 20 -7.33 2.84 4.04
C ASP A 20 -6.21 1.80 4.22
N LEU A 21 -6.00 0.97 3.19
CA LEU A 21 -4.92 -0.01 3.17
C LEU A 21 -3.55 0.67 3.08
N VAL A 22 -3.42 1.71 2.24
CA VAL A 22 -2.18 2.48 2.13
C VAL A 22 -1.79 3.08 3.48
N ASN A 23 -2.73 3.68 4.20
CA ASN A 23 -2.49 4.27 5.51
C ASN A 23 -2.11 3.20 6.55
N LYS A 24 -2.79 2.04 6.54
CA LYS A 24 -2.44 0.91 7.40
C LYS A 24 -1.01 0.42 7.16
N VAL A 25 -0.59 0.29 5.90
CA VAL A 25 0.77 -0.15 5.54
C VAL A 25 1.81 0.90 5.95
N ARG A 26 1.54 2.18 5.71
CA ARG A 26 2.42 3.28 6.13
C ARG A 26 2.61 3.33 7.64
N GLU A 27 1.52 3.23 8.39
CA GLU A 27 1.57 3.21 9.86
C GLU A 27 2.37 2.01 10.38
N ALA A 28 2.15 0.82 9.80
CA ALA A 28 2.88 -0.40 10.18
C ALA A 28 4.38 -0.32 9.91
N HIS A 29 4.83 0.54 8.98
CA HIS A 29 6.23 0.69 8.62
C HIS A 29 6.80 2.08 8.95
N LYS A 30 6.07 2.90 9.73
CA LYS A 30 6.52 4.25 10.09
C LYS A 30 7.89 4.26 10.76
N ASP A 31 8.22 3.18 11.47
CA ASP A 31 9.46 3.00 12.22
C ASP A 31 10.58 2.33 11.41
N ASN A 32 10.35 2.00 10.14
CA ASN A 32 11.37 1.44 9.26
C ASN A 32 12.46 2.50 8.97
N PRO A 33 13.75 2.23 9.31
CA PRO A 33 14.83 3.21 9.13
C PRO A 33 15.02 3.69 7.69
N VAL A 34 14.82 2.80 6.69
CA VAL A 34 14.95 3.13 5.27
C VAL A 34 13.84 4.09 4.86
N ILE A 35 12.61 3.83 5.29
CA ILE A 35 11.46 4.70 4.99
C ILE A 35 11.64 6.06 5.64
N LYS A 36 12.04 6.12 6.93
CA LYS A 36 12.34 7.38 7.62
C LYS A 36 13.38 8.20 6.84
N SER A 37 14.50 7.58 6.47
CA SER A 37 15.55 8.24 5.70
C SER A 37 15.06 8.75 4.34
N LEU A 38 14.21 7.99 3.64
CA LEU A 38 13.65 8.41 2.35
C LEU A 38 12.65 9.55 2.50
N VAL A 39 11.82 9.53 3.54
CA VAL A 39 10.88 10.62 3.84
C VAL A 39 11.65 11.90 4.19
N GLU A 40 12.68 11.82 5.03
CA GLU A 40 13.53 12.97 5.37
C GLU A 40 14.23 13.57 4.13
N ARG A 41 14.70 12.74 3.20
CA ARG A 41 15.43 13.19 2.01
C ARG A 41 14.55 13.66 0.87
N THR A 42 13.37 13.06 0.68
CA THR A 42 12.56 13.22 -0.53
C THR A 42 11.11 13.64 -0.27
N GLY A 43 10.69 13.69 0.99
CA GLY A 43 9.31 13.93 1.39
C GLY A 43 8.35 12.77 1.10
N LYS A 44 8.85 11.59 0.73
CA LYS A 44 8.03 10.43 0.31
C LYS A 44 8.57 9.13 0.91
N ASP A 45 7.66 8.18 1.14
CA ASP A 45 7.98 6.84 1.68
C ASP A 45 8.52 5.84 0.64
N HIS A 46 8.31 6.12 -0.66
CA HIS A 46 8.64 5.25 -1.80
C HIS A 46 8.07 3.82 -1.70
N ILE A 47 7.00 3.61 -0.92
CA ILE A 47 6.28 2.34 -0.91
C ILE A 47 5.49 2.23 -2.22
N THR A 48 5.73 1.18 -2.98
CA THR A 48 5.03 0.95 -4.25
C THR A 48 3.80 0.09 -3.99
N PHE A 49 2.63 0.57 -4.42
CA PHE A 49 1.38 -0.17 -4.36
C PHE A 49 0.97 -0.65 -5.74
N VAL A 50 0.51 -1.90 -5.82
CA VAL A 50 0.02 -2.56 -7.02
C VAL A 50 -1.41 -3.02 -6.75
N TYR A 51 -2.36 -2.57 -7.55
CA TYR A 51 -3.77 -2.96 -7.51
C TYR A 51 -4.11 -3.74 -8.79
N ASN A 52 -4.58 -4.98 -8.66
CA ASN A 52 -4.94 -5.85 -9.77
C ASN A 52 -3.89 -5.85 -10.90
N ARG A 53 -2.63 -6.11 -10.54
CA ARG A 53 -1.45 -6.15 -11.43
C ARG A 53 -1.04 -4.82 -12.04
N ARG A 54 -1.60 -3.69 -11.59
CA ARG A 54 -1.22 -2.33 -12.06
C ARG A 54 -0.63 -1.53 -10.92
N VAL A 55 0.52 -0.88 -11.16
CA VAL A 55 1.06 0.10 -10.21
C VAL A 55 0.09 1.29 -10.14
N VAL A 56 -0.29 1.65 -8.93
CA VAL A 56 -1.22 2.76 -8.64
C VAL A 56 -0.44 3.96 -8.10
N LYS A 57 -0.78 5.15 -8.57
CA LYS A 57 -0.14 6.40 -8.15
C LYS A 57 -0.91 7.04 -6.98
N PRO A 58 -0.26 7.89 -6.16
CA PRO A 58 -0.90 8.49 -4.99
C PRO A 58 -2.27 9.15 -5.22
N PRO A 59 -2.51 9.92 -6.31
CA PRO A 59 -3.82 10.51 -6.55
C PRO A 59 -4.95 9.50 -6.76
N GLN A 60 -4.62 8.25 -7.09
CA GLN A 60 -5.60 7.18 -7.32
C GLN A 60 -6.02 6.45 -6.04
N TYR A 61 -5.32 6.67 -4.92
CA TYR A 61 -5.56 5.93 -3.69
C TYR A 61 -6.97 6.21 -3.12
N GLU A 62 -7.45 7.45 -3.23
CA GLU A 62 -8.76 7.86 -2.72
C GLU A 62 -9.93 7.52 -3.67
N SER A 63 -9.62 7.28 -4.95
CA SER A 63 -10.61 7.03 -6.00
C SER A 63 -10.92 5.54 -6.23
N ILE A 64 -10.14 4.63 -5.63
CA ILE A 64 -10.29 3.19 -5.84
C ILE A 64 -11.05 2.60 -4.64
N ASP A 65 -12.29 2.21 -4.88
CA ASP A 65 -13.06 1.35 -3.98
C ASP A 65 -12.65 -0.11 -4.17
N LEU A 66 -12.30 -0.78 -3.08
CA LEU A 66 -11.90 -2.19 -3.11
C LEU A 66 -13.15 -3.08 -3.22
N LYS A 67 -13.03 -4.14 -4.00
CA LYS A 67 -14.09 -5.11 -4.27
C LYS A 67 -13.65 -6.52 -3.91
N GLU A 68 -14.61 -7.39 -3.64
CA GLU A 68 -14.34 -8.79 -3.39
C GLU A 68 -13.53 -9.44 -4.53
N GLY A 69 -12.47 -10.16 -4.17
CA GLY A 69 -11.56 -10.79 -5.11
C GLY A 69 -10.41 -9.90 -5.60
N ASP A 70 -10.38 -8.61 -5.24
CA ASP A 70 -9.27 -7.72 -5.62
C ASP A 70 -7.94 -8.18 -5.00
N GLU A 71 -6.87 -8.00 -5.78
CA GLU A 71 -5.49 -8.28 -5.36
C GLU A 71 -4.73 -6.96 -5.18
N ILE A 72 -4.15 -6.79 -3.99
CA ILE A 72 -3.30 -5.66 -3.63
C ILE A 72 -1.94 -6.21 -3.22
N ARG A 73 -0.89 -5.64 -3.79
CA ARG A 73 0.48 -5.88 -3.36
C ARG A 73 1.15 -4.58 -3.00
N TRP A 74 2.05 -4.63 -2.04
CA TRP A 74 2.93 -3.51 -1.72
C TRP A 74 4.36 -4.01 -1.59
N ILE A 75 5.28 -3.14 -1.98
CA ILE A 75 6.71 -3.41 -2.00
C ILE A 75 7.39 -2.26 -1.27
N LEU A 76 8.15 -2.60 -0.22
CA LEU A 76 8.95 -1.61 0.50
C LEU A 76 10.11 -1.15 -0.38
N PRO A 77 10.54 0.11 -0.25
CA PRO A 77 11.76 0.56 -0.90
C PRO A 77 12.94 -0.26 -0.37
N TYR A 78 13.79 -0.71 -1.29
CA TYR A 78 15.05 -1.35 -0.96
C TYR A 78 16.19 -0.38 -1.27
N ALA A 79 16.98 -0.05 -0.25
CA ALA A 79 18.22 0.70 -0.40
C ALA A 79 19.39 -0.27 -0.16
N GLY A 80 19.89 -0.86 -1.25
CA GLY A 80 21.15 -1.60 -1.27
C GLY A 80 22.14 -0.83 -2.13
N GLY A 81 23.21 -0.36 -1.51
CA GLY A 81 24.41 0.17 -2.16
C GLY A 81 25.59 -0.68 -1.77
#